data_AF-A0A7Y5WTP6-F1
#
_entry.id   AF-A0A7Y5WTP6-F1
#
_cell.length_a   1.000
_cell.length_b   1.000
_cell.length_c   1.000
_cell.angle_alpha   90.00
_cell.angle_beta   90.00
_cell.angle_gamma   90.00
#
_symmetry.space_group_name_H-M   'P 1'
#
loop_
_entity.id
_entity.type
_entity.pdbx_description
1 polymer ?
#
loop_
_entity_poly.entity_id
_entity_poly.type
_entity_poly.pdbx_seq_one_letter_code
_entity_poly.pdbx_strand_id
1 'polypeptide(L)'
;LVMAGVGRGGLTPAQSAALRRAHAAGVVVVVGTRTGSGRVPVMRDDGMVGAGDLNPQKARVLLMLGLSRTSDPREIARIFQTQQ
;
A
#
# COMPACT_ATOMS: atom_id res chain seq x y z
N LEU A 1 -0.65 5.31 -5.59
CA LEU A 1 0.44 4.49 -6.18
C LEU A 1 0.46 3.14 -5.50
N VAL A 2 0.72 2.04 -6.23
CA VAL A 2 0.91 0.70 -5.65
C VAL A 2 2.33 0.22 -5.94
N MET A 3 3.10 -0.08 -4.90
CA MET A 3 4.46 -0.60 -5.00
C MET A 3 4.49 -2.10 -4.78
N ALA A 4 5.06 -2.85 -5.73
CA ALA A 4 5.30 -4.28 -5.57
C ALA A 4 6.67 -4.50 -4.88
N GLY A 5 6.66 -4.48 -3.54
CA GLY A 5 7.86 -4.69 -2.72
C GLY A 5 8.37 -6.14 -2.75
N VAL A 6 9.54 -6.37 -2.16
CA VAL A 6 10.15 -7.72 -2.06
C VAL A 6 9.66 -8.47 -0.82
N GLY A 7 9.50 -9.79 -0.90
CA GLY A 7 9.12 -10.62 0.26
C GLY A 7 7.86 -10.11 0.96
N ARG A 8 8.01 -9.66 2.22
CA ARG A 8 6.90 -9.14 3.04
C ARG A 8 6.64 -7.63 2.84
N GLY A 9 6.78 -7.14 1.60
CA GLY A 9 6.64 -5.71 1.28
C GLY A 9 7.88 -4.87 1.62
N GLY A 10 9.06 -5.49 1.59
CA GLY A 10 10.35 -4.82 1.78
C GLY A 10 10.66 -3.83 0.65
N LEU A 11 11.36 -2.76 1.02
CA LEU A 11 11.77 -1.66 0.13
C LEU A 11 13.25 -1.38 0.34
N THR A 12 13.98 -1.04 -0.71
CA THR A 12 15.35 -0.51 -0.56
C THR A 12 15.31 0.88 0.10
N PRO A 13 16.41 1.36 0.71
CA PRO A 13 16.46 2.70 1.29
C PRO A 13 16.07 3.81 0.30
N ALA A 14 16.54 3.70 -0.95
CA ALA A 14 16.21 4.65 -2.01
C ALA A 14 14.70 4.63 -2.37
N GLN A 15 14.10 3.44 -2.46
CA GLN A 15 12.66 3.29 -2.69
C GLN A 15 11.84 3.87 -1.53
N SER A 16 12.19 3.54 -0.28
CA SER A 16 11.53 4.08 0.90
C SER A 16 11.62 5.60 0.96
N ALA A 17 12.78 6.19 0.65
CA ALA A 17 12.95 7.64 0.58
C ALA A 17 12.07 8.28 -0.51
N ALA A 18 12.02 7.69 -1.71
CA ALA A 18 11.17 8.18 -2.80
C ALA A 18 9.67 8.09 -2.48
N LEU A 19 9.23 6.97 -1.90
CA LEU A 19 7.84 6.77 -1.51
C LEU A 19 7.41 7.68 -0.36
N ARG A 20 8.30 7.96 0.62
CA ARG A 20 8.02 8.96 1.67
C ARG A 20 7.85 10.36 1.10
N ARG A 21 8.66 10.76 0.11
CA ARG A 21 8.45 12.05 -0.59
C ARG A 21 7.11 12.10 -1.30
N ALA A 22 6.72 11.03 -2.00
CA ALA A 22 5.42 10.95 -2.65
C ALA A 22 4.26 11.02 -1.64
N HIS A 23 4.38 10.30 -0.52
CA HIS A 23 3.40 10.33 0.56
C HIS A 23 3.27 11.72 1.19
N ALA A 24 4.39 12.39 1.47
CA ALA A 24 4.40 13.76 1.98
C ALA A 24 3.77 14.77 0.99
N ALA A 25 3.81 14.48 -0.31
CA ALA A 25 3.13 15.25 -1.36
C ALA A 25 1.64 14.90 -1.54
N GLY A 26 1.06 14.11 -0.62
CA GLY A 26 -0.37 13.73 -0.63
C GLY A 26 -0.71 12.51 -1.49
N VAL A 27 0.29 11.81 -2.04
CA VAL A 27 0.03 10.58 -2.80
C VAL A 27 -0.24 9.42 -1.83
N VAL A 28 -1.42 8.80 -1.93
CA VAL A 28 -1.69 7.55 -1.21
C VAL A 28 -0.81 6.44 -1.78
N VAL A 29 0.04 5.86 -0.93
CA VAL A 29 0.96 4.78 -1.28
C VAL A 29 0.47 3.48 -0.64
N VAL A 30 0.29 2.45 -1.47
CA VAL A 30 0.03 1.08 -1.04
C VAL A 30 1.25 0.21 -1.35
N VAL A 31 1.73 -0.55 -0.37
CA VAL A 31 2.86 -1.48 -0.51
C VAL A 31 2.32 -2.92 -0.51
N GLY A 32 2.44 -3.58 -1.65
CA GLY A 32 2.19 -5.02 -1.81
C GLY A 32 3.48 -5.79 -1.99
N THR A 33 3.37 -7.03 -2.47
CA THR A 33 4.53 -7.90 -2.75
C THR A 33 4.55 -8.41 -4.19
N ARG A 34 5.75 -8.49 -4.78
CA ARG A 34 5.98 -9.07 -6.11
C ARG A 34 6.09 -10.60 -6.10
N THR A 35 6.04 -11.26 -4.94
CA THR A 35 6.12 -12.73 -4.84
C THR A 35 4.88 -13.44 -5.39
N GLY A 36 3.80 -12.70 -5.66
CA GLY A 36 2.55 -13.24 -6.19
C GLY A 36 1.57 -13.71 -5.11
N SER A 37 2.08 -14.21 -3.99
CA SER A 37 1.33 -14.60 -2.79
C SER A 37 2.05 -14.21 -1.50
N GLY A 38 1.34 -14.27 -0.38
CA GLY A 38 1.84 -13.88 0.94
C GLY A 38 1.32 -12.52 1.39
N ARG A 39 1.63 -12.18 2.64
CA ARG A 39 0.95 -11.11 3.37
C ARG A 39 1.86 -9.93 3.68
N VAL A 40 1.41 -8.72 3.33
CA VAL A 40 2.02 -7.47 3.76
C VAL A 40 1.13 -6.80 4.82
N PRO A 41 1.62 -6.46 6.03
CA PRO A 41 0.80 -5.80 7.06
C PRO A 41 0.15 -4.52 6.54
N VAL A 42 -1.17 -4.42 6.71
CA VAL A 42 -1.94 -3.24 6.25
C VAL A 42 -1.54 -1.99 7.01
N MET A 43 -1.32 -2.10 8.32
CA MET A 43 -0.78 -1.01 9.15
C MET A 43 0.74 -1.00 9.05
N ARG A 44 1.31 0.17 8.77
CA ARG A 44 2.74 0.39 8.72
C ARG A 44 3.10 1.68 9.46
N ASP A 45 4.26 1.69 10.09
CA ASP A 45 4.74 2.82 10.90
C ASP A 45 5.12 4.05 10.05
N ASP A 46 5.29 3.86 8.73
CA ASP A 46 5.70 4.89 7.78
C ASP A 46 4.53 5.68 7.16
N GLY A 47 3.30 5.47 7.64
CA GLY A 47 2.09 6.14 7.14
C GLY A 47 1.57 5.62 5.79
N MET A 48 2.31 4.69 5.16
CA MET A 48 1.87 4.00 3.95
C MET A 48 0.93 2.85 4.32
N VAL A 49 0.12 2.42 3.36
CA VAL A 49 -0.83 1.32 3.56
C VAL A 49 -0.23 0.03 3.02
N GLY A 50 -0.30 -1.08 3.74
CA GLY A 50 0.03 -2.39 3.17
C GLY A 50 -1.14 -3.03 2.43
N ALA A 51 -0.85 -3.84 1.42
CA ALA A 51 -1.88 -4.48 0.60
C ALA A 51 -2.61 -5.67 1.27
N GLY A 52 -2.20 -6.08 2.48
CA GLY A 52 -2.72 -7.29 3.11
C GLY A 52 -2.31 -8.52 2.30
N ASP A 53 -3.31 -9.34 1.98
CA ASP A 53 -3.17 -10.58 1.19
C ASP A 53 -3.42 -10.34 -0.32
N LEU A 54 -3.68 -9.09 -0.73
CA LEU A 54 -3.87 -8.72 -2.12
C LEU A 54 -2.54 -8.63 -2.86
N ASN A 55 -2.49 -9.24 -4.04
CA ASN A 55 -1.42 -8.95 -4.98
C ASN A 55 -1.50 -7.48 -5.49
N PRO A 56 -0.41 -6.93 -6.05
CA PRO A 56 -0.38 -5.53 -6.47
C PRO A 56 -1.47 -5.15 -7.49
N GLN A 57 -1.90 -6.09 -8.33
CA GLN A 57 -2.95 -5.85 -9.33
C GLN A 57 -4.31 -5.64 -8.66
N LYS A 58 -4.71 -6.54 -7.75
CA LYS A 58 -5.95 -6.42 -6.97
C LYS A 58 -5.92 -5.21 -6.05
N ALA A 59 -4.79 -4.97 -5.39
CA ALA A 59 -4.58 -3.79 -4.56
C ALA A 59 -4.76 -2.49 -5.35
N ARG A 60 -4.31 -2.44 -6.61
CA ARG A 60 -4.53 -1.28 -7.48
C ARG A 60 -6.01 -1.03 -7.76
N VAL A 61 -6.78 -2.07 -8.06
CA VAL A 61 -8.23 -1.95 -8.28
C VAL A 61 -8.91 -1.44 -7.01
N LEU A 62 -8.62 -2.03 -5.86
CA LEU A 62 -9.20 -1.60 -4.59
C LEU A 62 -8.81 -0.16 -4.24
N LEU A 63 -7.54 0.22 -4.45
CA LEU A 63 -7.08 1.58 -4.22
C LEU A 63 -7.80 2.58 -5.12
N MET A 64 -7.99 2.27 -6.42
CA MET A 64 -8.75 3.15 -7.32
C MET A 64 -10.20 3.35 -6.85
N LEU A 65 -10.86 2.27 -6.41
CA LEU A 65 -12.22 2.35 -5.85
C LEU A 65 -12.24 3.14 -4.53
N GLY A 66 -11.28 2.90 -3.63
CA GLY A 66 -11.17 3.61 -2.36
C GLY A 66 -10.95 5.11 -2.56
N LEU A 67 -10.08 5.49 -3.50
CA LEU A 67 -9.81 6.89 -3.84
C LEU A 67 -11.03 7.63 -4.42
N SER A 68 -12.02 6.93 -4.97
CA SER A 68 -13.30 7.54 -5.36
C SER A 68 -14.16 7.97 -4.16
N ARG A 69 -13.84 7.49 -2.95
CA ARG A 69 -14.58 7.76 -1.71
C ARG A 69 -13.83 8.63 -0.72
N THR A 70 -12.52 8.44 -0.61
CA THR A 70 -11.68 9.15 0.36
C THR A 70 -10.21 9.16 -0.08
N SER A 71 -9.47 10.17 0.36
CA SER A 71 -8.01 10.23 0.21
C SER A 71 -7.28 10.14 1.57
N ASP A 72 -7.99 9.93 2.68
CA ASP A 72 -7.39 9.72 4.01
C ASP A 72 -6.69 8.35 4.06
N PRO A 73 -5.36 8.30 4.25
CA PRO A 73 -4.61 7.05 4.35
C PRO A 73 -5.14 6.11 5.44
N ARG A 74 -5.68 6.62 6.55
CA ARG A 74 -6.24 5.79 7.64
C ARG A 74 -7.50 5.06 7.18
N GLU A 75 -8.38 5.77 6.49
CA GLU A 75 -9.60 5.20 5.94
C GLU A 75 -9.32 4.23 4.77
N ILE A 76 -8.35 4.57 3.92
CA ILE A 76 -7.86 3.63 2.89
C ILE A 76 -7.34 2.35 3.57
N ALA A 77 -6.58 2.46 4.65
CA ALA A 77 -6.09 1.29 5.34
C ALA A 77 -7.21 0.46 5.99
N ARG A 78 -8.28 1.10 6.48
CA ARG A 78 -9.50 0.42 6.93
C ARG A 78 -10.16 -0.37 5.79
N ILE A 79 -10.24 0.21 4.59
CA ILE A 79 -10.76 -0.48 3.39
C ILE A 79 -9.90 -1.72 3.04
N PHE A 80 -8.59 -1.64 3.19
CA PHE A 80 -7.70 -2.79 2.98
C PHE A 80 -7.78 -3.82 4.13
N GLN A 81 -8.23 -3.44 5.32
CA GLN A 81 -8.43 -4.35 6.46
C GLN A 81 -9.67 -5.24 6.33
N THR A 82 -10.72 -4.81 5.62
CA THR A 82 -11.95 -5.61 5.48
C THR A 82 -11.82 -6.79 4.51
N GLN A 83 -10.68 -6.91 3.82
CA GLN A 83 -10.34 -8.01 2.91
C GLN A 83 -9.50 -9.11 3.60
N GLN A 84 -9.47 -9.13 4.95
CA GLN A 84 -8.71 -10.09 5.75
C GLN A 84 -9.60 -11.21 6.29
#